data_AF-A0A381WB46-F1
#
_entry.id   AF-A0A381WB46-F1
#
_cell.length_a   1.000
_cell.length_b   1.000
_cell.length_c   1.000
_cell.angle_alpha   90.00
_cell.angle_beta   90.00
_cell.angle_gamma   90.00
#
_symmetry.space_group_name_H-M   'P 1'
#
loop_
_entity.id
_entity.type
_entity.pdbx_description
1 polymer ?
#
loop_
_entity_poly.entity_id
_entity_poly.type
_entity_poly.pdbx_seq_one_letter_code
_entity_poly.pdbx_strand_id
1 'polypeptide(L)'
;MNVYIIKCQNTNFYKIGVSDYIEDRLKNLQTANPTKLILISGFICKERFKLEKIIHKEYEDKRKIGEWFEINDIPKLEKFIR
;
A
#
# COMPACT_ATOMS: atom_id res chain seq x y z
N MET A 1 -1.21 3.62 14.61
CA MET A 1 -1.96 2.53 13.92
C MET A 1 -2.53 3.07 12.62
N ASN A 2 -1.81 2.91 11.50
CA ASN A 2 -2.09 3.63 10.25
C ASN A 2 -2.21 2.66 9.06
N VAL A 3 -3.00 3.02 8.05
CA VAL A 3 -2.99 2.37 6.73
C VAL A 3 -1.94 3.07 5.89
N TYR A 4 -1.17 2.31 5.10
CA TYR A 4 -0.14 2.85 4.22
C TYR A 4 -0.19 2.23 2.83
N ILE A 5 0.33 2.99 1.87
CA ILE A 5 0.53 2.56 0.49
C ILE A 5 1.99 2.80 0.09
N ILE A 6 2.66 1.72 -0.29
CA ILE A 6 4.02 1.74 -0.81
C ILE A 6 3.98 1.42 -2.29
N LYS A 7 4.68 2.20 -3.11
CA LYS A 7 4.91 1.92 -4.52
C LYS A 7 6.31 1.34 -4.73
N CYS A 8 6.41 0.33 -5.59
CA CYS A 8 7.69 -0.11 -6.11
C CYS A 8 8.11 0.79 -7.28
N GLN A 9 9.27 1.45 -7.15
CA GLN A 9 9.77 2.42 -8.13
C GLN A 9 9.89 1.78 -9.52
N ASN A 10 9.55 2.53 -10.57
CA ASN A 10 9.55 2.08 -11.98
C ASN A 10 8.58 0.92 -12.29
N THR A 11 7.60 0.68 -11.43
CA THR A 11 6.53 -0.30 -11.68
C THR A 11 5.16 0.26 -11.33
N ASN A 12 4.11 -0.47 -11.69
CA ASN A 12 2.73 -0.22 -11.26
C ASN A 12 2.33 -1.11 -10.09
N PHE A 13 3.31 -1.61 -9.32
CA PHE A 13 3.05 -2.42 -8.14
C PHE A 13 2.96 -1.56 -6.88
N TYR A 14 1.85 -1.76 -6.18
CA TYR A 14 1.50 -1.08 -4.93
C TYR A 14 1.28 -2.10 -3.84
N LYS A 15 1.86 -1.86 -2.67
CA LYS A 15 1.60 -2.62 -1.45
C LYS A 15 0.71 -1.81 -0.54
N ILE A 16 -0.39 -2.40 -0.11
CA ILE A 16 -1.38 -1.78 0.76
C ILE A 16 -1.42 -2.57 2.05
N GLY A 17 -1.09 -1.95 3.17
CA GLY A 17 -1.07 -2.64 4.46
C GLY A 17 -1.22 -1.69 5.64
N VAL A 18 -1.19 -2.26 6.84
CA VAL A 18 -1.31 -1.51 8.09
C VAL A 18 -0.05 -1.61 8.93
N SER A 19 0.38 -0.50 9.53
CA SER A 19 1.51 -0.48 10.47
C SER A 19 1.38 0.69 11.45
N ASP A 20 1.92 0.48 12.65
CA ASP A 20 2.15 1.55 13.62
C ASP A 20 3.37 2.39 13.28
N TYR A 21 4.38 1.75 12.70
CA TYR A 21 5.66 2.35 12.33
C TYR A 21 5.88 2.13 10.83
N ILE A 22 5.37 3.04 10.01
CA ILE A 22 5.40 2.90 8.54
C ILE A 22 6.85 3.00 8.04
N GLU A 23 7.66 3.89 8.61
CA GLU A 23 9.05 4.09 8.18
C GLU A 23 9.93 2.86 8.43
N ASP A 24 9.86 2.27 9.63
CA ASP A 24 10.58 1.04 9.94
C ASP A 24 10.08 -0.13 9.08
N ARG A 25 8.76 -0.19 8.84
CA ARG A 25 8.19 -1.19 7.94
C ARG A 25 8.70 -1.03 6.51
N LEU A 26 8.80 0.21 6.01
CA LEU A 26 9.37 0.50 4.68
C LEU A 26 10.83 0.08 4.60
N LYS A 27 11.66 0.41 5.61
CA LYS A 27 13.07 0.00 5.67
C LYS A 27 13.20 -1.53 5.65
N ASN A 28 12.41 -2.23 6.46
CA ASN A 28 12.40 -3.69 6.50
C ASN A 28 11.91 -4.33 5.20
N LEU A 29 10.96 -3.70 4.50
CA LEU A 29 10.52 -4.19 3.18
C LEU A 29 11.58 -3.92 2.10
N GLN A 30 12.34 -2.84 2.22
CA GLN A 30 13.40 -2.49 1.27
C GLN A 30 14.56 -3.49 1.31
N THR A 31 14.92 -4.07 2.46
CA THR A 31 16.03 -5.03 2.54
C THR A 31 15.76 -6.30 1.73
N ALA A 32 14.50 -6.70 1.62
CA ALA A 32 14.06 -7.87 0.86
C ALA A 32 13.61 -7.53 -0.58
N ASN A 33 13.71 -6.26 -1.00
CA ASN A 33 13.30 -5.84 -2.33
C ASN A 33 14.46 -5.12 -3.05
N PRO A 34 14.98 -5.65 -4.18
CA PRO A 34 16.06 -5.00 -4.93
C PRO A 34 15.64 -3.66 -5.53
N THR A 35 14.34 -3.43 -5.72
CA THR A 35 13.81 -2.17 -6.26
C THR A 35 13.45 -1.22 -5.12
N LYS A 36 13.68 0.07 -5.33
CA LYS A 36 13.37 1.10 -4.34
C LYS A 36 11.86 1.14 -4.06
N LEU A 37 11.51 1.17 -2.79
CA LEU A 37 10.15 1.33 -2.31
C LEU A 37 9.92 2.77 -1.87
N ILE A 38 8.80 3.35 -2.31
CA ILE A 38 8.42 4.74 -2.05
C ILE A 38 7.10 4.73 -1.28
N LEU A 39 7.06 5.37 -0.12
CA LEU A 39 5.80 5.61 0.59
C LEU A 39 5.01 6.69 -0.17
N ILE A 40 3.85 6.32 -0.70
CA ILE A 40 2.96 7.24 -1.43
C ILE A 40 2.02 7.93 -0.46
N SER A 41 1.42 7.18 0.46
CA SER A 41 0.49 7.72 1.44
C SER A 41 0.49 6.88 2.71
N GLY A 42 0.27 7.55 3.83
CA GLY A 42 0.08 6.94 5.14
C GLY A 42 -0.90 7.80 5.92
N PHE A 43 -1.94 7.19 6.50
CA PHE A 43 -2.97 7.94 7.19
C PHE A 43 -3.52 7.20 8.40
N ILE A 44 -3.96 7.98 9.39
CA ILE A 44 -4.43 7.49 10.67
C ILE A 44 -5.90 7.11 10.51
N CYS A 45 -6.21 5.85 10.78
CA CYS A 45 -7.58 5.34 10.71
C CYS A 45 -7.87 4.51 11.96
N LYS A 46 -8.94 4.85 12.70
CA LYS A 46 -9.39 4.03 13.84
C LYS A 46 -9.81 2.63 13.39
N GLU A 47 -10.42 2.52 12.21
CA GLU A 47 -10.92 1.26 11.65
C GLU A 47 -10.01 0.70 10.55
N ARG A 48 -8.69 0.81 10.73
CA ARG A 48 -7.67 0.46 9.71
C ARG A 48 -7.84 -0.91 9.07
N PHE A 49 -8.20 -1.94 9.84
CA PHE A 49 -8.38 -3.30 9.34
C PHE A 49 -9.62 -3.43 8.46
N LYS A 50 -10.70 -2.70 8.79
CA LYS A 50 -11.89 -2.65 7.93
C LYS A 50 -11.57 -1.92 6.65
N LEU A 51 -10.88 -0.79 6.74
CA LEU A 51 -10.50 -0.01 5.56
C LEU A 51 -9.54 -0.77 4.65
N GLU A 52 -8.52 -1.42 5.21
CA GLU A 52 -7.63 -2.32 4.47
C GLU A 52 -8.42 -3.40 3.74
N LYS A 53 -9.35 -4.07 4.43
CA LYS A 53 -10.19 -5.10 3.82
C LYS A 53 -11.08 -4.56 2.70
N ILE A 54 -11.64 -3.37 2.87
CA ILE A 54 -12.42 -2.68 1.82
C ILE A 54 -11.51 -2.43 0.61
N ILE A 55 -10.35 -1.81 0.80
CA ILE A 55 -9.41 -1.51 -0.28
C ILE A 55 -8.94 -2.80 -0.97
N HIS A 56 -8.57 -3.83 -0.22
CA HIS A 56 -8.16 -5.12 -0.78
C HIS A 56 -9.27 -5.76 -1.61
N LYS A 57 -10.53 -5.62 -1.19
CA LYS A 57 -11.69 -6.12 -1.94
C LYS A 57 -11.96 -5.29 -3.20
N GLU A 58 -11.90 -3.96 -3.11
CA GLU A 58 -12.09 -3.05 -4.25
C GLU A 58 -11.02 -3.25 -5.35
N TYR A 59 -9.83 -3.71 -4.96
CA TYR A 59 -8.72 -4.00 -5.86
C TYR A 59 -8.41 -5.50 -5.98
N GLU A 60 -9.34 -6.38 -5.61
CA GLU A 60 -9.12 -7.83 -5.61
C GLU A 60 -8.74 -8.34 -7.00
N ASP A 61 -9.39 -7.85 -8.05
CA ASP A 61 -9.07 -8.17 -9.46
C ASP A 61 -7.67 -7.74 -9.90
N LYS A 62 -7.06 -6.81 -9.15
CA LYS A 62 -5.70 -6.30 -9.41
C LYS A 62 -4.66 -6.90 -8.48
N ARG A 63 -5.06 -7.77 -7.57
CA ARG A 63 -4.17 -8.45 -6.62
C ARG A 63 -3.24 -9.38 -7.37
N LYS A 64 -1.95 -9.33 -7.04
CA LYS A 64 -0.92 -10.21 -7.62
C LYS A 64 -0.48 -11.26 -6.62
N ILE A 65 0.19 -10.81 -5.56
CA ILE A 65 0.75 -11.71 -4.54
C ILE A 65 0.69 -11.06 -3.16
N GLY A 66 0.14 -11.79 -2.19
CA GLY A 66 -0.01 -11.28 -0.82
C GLY A 66 -0.78 -9.97 -0.80
N GLU A 67 -0.14 -8.89 -0.38
CA GLU A 67 -0.71 -7.54 -0.30
C GLU A 67 -0.23 -6.62 -1.44
N TRP A 68 0.28 -7.19 -2.54
CA TRP A 68 0.74 -6.45 -3.72
C TRP A 68 -0.34 -6.44 -4.81
N PHE A 69 -0.58 -5.26 -5.36
CA PHE A 69 -1.61 -4.97 -6.37
C PHE A 69 -0.97 -4.26 -7.56
N GLU A 70 -1.38 -4.62 -8.78
CA GLU A 70 -0.98 -3.93 -10.01
C GLU A 70 -2.02 -2.85 -10.36
N ILE A 71 -1.74 -1.60 -10.03
CA ILE A 71 -2.68 -0.50 -10.18
C ILE A 71 -2.17 0.47 -11.24
N ASN A 72 -2.82 0.46 -12.40
CA ASN A 72 -2.50 1.39 -13.49
C ASN A 72 -3.17 2.77 -13.31
N ASP A 73 -4.19 2.87 -12.44
CA ASP A 73 -4.97 4.09 -12.21
C ASP A 73 -4.62 4.71 -10.83
N ILE A 74 -3.49 5.42 -10.82
CA ILE A 74 -2.93 6.07 -9.61
C ILE A 74 -3.86 7.16 -9.06
N PRO A 75 -4.44 8.06 -9.87
CA PRO A 75 -5.25 9.17 -9.36
C PRO A 75 -6.50 8.69 -8.62
N LYS A 76 -7.09 7.54 -9.03
CA LYS A 76 -8.23 6.94 -8.34
C LYS A 76 -7.85 6.39 -6.96
N LEU A 77 -6.67 5.80 -6.83
CA LEU A 77 -6.17 5.29 -5.55
C LEU A 77 -5.92 6.44 -4.56
N GLU A 78 -5.29 7.53 -5.01
CA GLU A 78 -5.03 8.70 -4.16
C GLU A 78 -6.32 9.40 -3.71
N LYS A 79 -7.33 9.48 -4.59
CA LYS A 79 -8.66 10.02 -4.24
C LYS A 79 -9.43 9.14 -3.25
N PHE A 80 -9.23 7.83 -3.27
CA PHE A 80 -9.90 6.92 -2.32
C PHE A 80 -9.39 7.10 -0.88
N ILE A 81 -8.22 7.72 -0.74
CA ILE A 81 -7.48 7.85 0.52
C ILE A 81 -7.57 9.28 1.09
N ARG A 82 -8.03 10.25 0.28
CA ARG A 82 -8.10 11.67 0.62
C ARG A 82 -9.51 12.08 1.00
#